data_AF-A0A847WLC5-F1
#
_entry.id   AF-A0A847WLC5-F1
#
_cell.length_a   1.000
_cell.length_b   1.000
_cell.length_c   1.000
_cell.angle_alpha   90.00
_cell.angle_beta   90.00
_cell.angle_gamma   90.00
#
_symmetry.space_group_name_H-M   'P 1'
#
loop_
_entity.id
_entity.type
_entity.pdbx_description
1 polymer ?
#
loop_
_entity_poly.entity_id
_entity_poly.type
_entity_poly.pdbx_seq_one_letter_code
_entity_poly.pdbx_strand_id
1 'polypeptide(L)' 'RIVYVSCNPSTFARDLVILTEGGYKLNKVQPVDMFPQTSHVETVVLMSKVAPTK' A
#
# COMPACT_ATOMS: atom_id res chain seq x y z
N ARG A 1 4.89 9.76 7.25
CA ARG A 1 5.10 8.81 6.12
C ARG A 1 4.84 7.43 6.69
N ILE A 2 4.19 6.54 5.93
CA ILE A 2 3.81 5.19 6.35
C ILE A 2 4.35 4.22 5.31
N VAL A 3 4.96 3.13 5.78
CA VAL A 3 5.27 1.97 4.93
C VAL A 3 4.30 0.87 5.32
N TYR A 4 3.54 0.36 4.35
CA TYR A 4 2.58 -0.72 4.58
C TYR A 4 2.96 -1.92 3.71
N VAL A 5 3.01 -3.10 4.32
CA VAL A 5 3.38 -4.38 3.71
C VAL A 5 2.19 -5.33 3.87
N SER A 6 1.77 -5.99 2.79
CA SER A 6 0.67 -6.96 2.82
C SER A 6 0.89 -8.12 1.85
N CYS A 7 0.49 -9.31 2.29
CA CYS A 7 0.57 -10.57 1.56
C CYS A 7 -0.65 -10.88 0.68
N ASN A 8 -1.68 -10.03 0.77
CA ASN A 8 -2.92 -10.17 0.00
C ASN A 8 -3.26 -8.85 -0.68
N PRO A 9 -3.15 -8.78 -2.03
CA PRO A 9 -3.41 -7.55 -2.77
C PRO A 9 -4.87 -7.09 -2.69
N SER A 10 -5.82 -8.00 -2.49
CA SER A 10 -7.26 -7.67 -2.45
C SER A 10 -7.65 -6.93 -1.17
N THR A 11 -7.23 -7.42 0.00
CA THR A 11 -7.49 -6.73 1.27
C THR A 11 -6.68 -5.44 1.37
N PHE A 12 -5.45 -5.47 0.84
CA PHE A 12 -4.58 -4.33 0.75
C PHE A 12 -5.19 -3.16 -0.03
N ALA A 13 -5.82 -3.42 -1.18
CA ALA A 13 -6.50 -2.39 -1.97
C ALA A 13 -7.65 -1.72 -1.19
N ARG A 14 -8.42 -2.48 -0.40
CA ARG A 14 -9.48 -1.93 0.46
C ARG A 14 -8.92 -1.00 1.53
N ASP A 15 -7.85 -1.39 2.19
CA ASP A 15 -7.22 -0.58 3.24
C ASP A 15 -6.60 0.70 2.68
N LEU A 16 -6.02 0.63 1.48
CA LEU A 16 -5.50 1.80 0.78
C LEU A 16 -6.59 2.86 0.54
N VAL A 17 -7.81 2.47 0.17
CA VAL A 17 -8.92 3.41 -0.02
C VAL A 17 -9.19 4.18 1.27
N ILE A 18 -9.32 3.47 2.40
CA ILE A 18 -9.57 4.09 3.72
C ILE A 18 -8.43 5.05 4.09
N LEU A 19 -7.18 4.65 3.87
CA LEU A 19 -6.02 5.50 4.15
C LEU A 19 -5.99 6.72 3.24
N THR A 20 -6.39 6.59 1.97
CA THR A 20 -6.48 7.72 1.05
C THR A 20 -7.58 8.71 1.41
N GLU A 21 -8.74 8.23 1.85
CA GLU A 21 -9.81 9.06 2.40
C GLU A 21 -9.38 9.77 3.70
N GLY A 22 -8.56 9.10 4.52
CA GLY A 22 -7.94 9.65 5.72
C GLY A 22 -6.84 10.69 5.48
N GLY A 23 -6.63 11.12 4.23
CA GLY A 23 -5.66 12.16 3.89
C GLY A 23 -4.23 11.65 3.72
N TYR A 24 -4.04 10.36 3.38
CA TYR A 24 -2.74 9.85 2.96
C TYR A 24 -2.70 9.67 1.43
N LYS A 25 -1.65 10.17 0.79
CA LYS A 25 -1.38 9.90 -0.61
C LYS A 25 -0.49 8.67 -0.74
N LEU A 26 -0.82 7.84 -1.72
CA LEU A 26 0.02 6.74 -2.18
C LEU A 26 1.20 7.31 -2.98
N ASN A 27 2.43 7.00 -2.58
CA ASN A 27 3.64 7.53 -3.22
C ASN A 27 4.33 6.49 -4.11
N LYS A 28 4.45 5.25 -3.64
CA LYS A 28 5.11 4.16 -4.37
C LYS A 28 4.50 2.82 -4.01
N VAL A 29 4.41 1.91 -4.97
CA VAL A 29 4.02 0.51 -4.80
C VAL A 29 5.14 -0.36 -5.36
N GLN A 30 5.51 -1.41 -4.64
CA GLN A 30 6.47 -2.42 -5.06
C GLN A 30 5.92 -3.81 -4.71
N PRO A 31 5.46 -4.59 -5.70
CA PRO A 31 5.23 -6.01 -5.55
C PRO A 31 6.57 -6.74 -5.34
N VAL A 32 6.58 -7.75 -4.48
CA VAL A 32 7.73 -8.59 -4.18
C VAL A 32 7.26 -10.05 -4.25
N ASP A 33 7.92 -10.82 -5.10
CA ASP A 33 7.73 -12.27 -5.13
C ASP A 33 8.66 -12.91 -4.09
N MET A 34 8.10 -13.21 -2.91
CA MET A 34 8.80 -13.98 -1.87
C MET A 34 8.58 -15.48 -2.02
N PHE A 35 7.63 -15.91 -2.86
CA PHE A 35 7.22 -17.31 -2.98
C PHE A 35 7.09 -17.69 -4.46
N PRO A 36 8.23 -17.93 -5.14
CA PRO A 36 8.24 -18.27 -6.55
C PRO A 36 7.39 -19.51 -6.82
N GLN A 37 6.71 -19.51 -7.98
CA GLN A 37 5.81 -20.59 -8.40
C GLN A 37 4.55 -20.76 -7.54
N THR A 38 4.20 -19.76 -6.74
CA THR A 38 2.91 -19.69 -6.04
C THR A 38 2.08 -18.51 -6.55
N SER A 39 0.81 -18.46 -6.15
CA SER A 39 -0.05 -17.29 -6.40
C SER A 39 0.14 -16.16 -5.38
N HIS A 40 1.01 -16.33 -4.39
CA HIS A 40 1.25 -15.32 -3.36
C HIS A 40 2.09 -14.17 -3.90
N VAL A 41 1.67 -12.94 -3.61
CA VAL A 41 2.41 -11.73 -3.96
C VAL A 41 2.41 -10.81 -2.74
N GLU A 42 3.60 -10.51 -2.24
CA GLU A 42 3.78 -9.49 -1.21
C GLU A 42 3.77 -8.11 -1.87
N THR A 43 3.13 -7.14 -1.24
CA THR A 43 3.05 -5.77 -1.74
C THR A 43 3.55 -4.81 -0.68
N VAL A 44 4.54 -4.01 -1.04
CA VAL A 44 5.07 -2.93 -0.20
C VAL A 44 4.66 -1.60 -0.78
N VAL A 45 4.08 -0.73 0.04
CA VAL A 45 3.77 0.65 -0.34
C VAL A 45 4.38 1.67 0.58
N LEU A 46 4.70 2.81 -0.01
CA LEU A 46 5.03 4.03 0.69
C LEU A 46 3.87 5.01 0.54
N MET A 47 3.37 5.51 1.66
CA MET A 47 2.36 6.56 1.73
C MET A 47 2.88 7.79 2.48
N SER A 48 2.38 8.95 2.12
CA SER A 48 2.68 10.21 2.80
C SER A 48 1.41 10.97 3.12
N LYS A 49 1.36 11.62 4.28
CA LYS A 49 0.21 12.45 4.65
C LYS A 49 0.17 13.65 3.71
N VAL A 50 -0.99 13.91 3.11
CA VAL A 50 -1.21 15.11 2.31
C VAL A 50 -1.31 16.26 3.31
N ALA A 51 -0.35 17.18 3.28
CA ALA A 51 -0.45 18.38 4.10
C ALA A 51 -1.71 19.16 3.67
N PRO A 52 -2.46 19.78 4.60
CA PRO A 52 -3.52 20.69 4.23
C PRO A 52 -2.90 21.81 3.40
N THR A 53 -3.32 21.94 2.14
CA THR A 53 -2.95 23.08 1.29
C THR A 53 -3.48 24.32 2.00
N LYS A 54 -2.56 25.18 2.44
CA LYS A 54 -2.86 26.45 3.09
C LYS A 54 -3.64 27.38 2.15
#